data_AF-A0A349BVR1-F1
#
_entry.id   AF-A0A349BVR1-F1
#
_cell.length_a   1.000
_cell.length_b   1.000
_cell.length_c   1.000
_cell.angle_alpha   90.00
_cell.angle_beta   90.00
_cell.angle_gamma   90.00
#
_symmetry.space_group_name_H-M   'P 1'
#
loop_
_entity.id
_entity.type
_entity.pdbx_description
1 polymer ?
#
loop_
_entity_poly.entity_id
_entity_poly.type
_entity_poly.pdbx_seq_one_letter_code
_entity_poly.pdbx_strand_id
1 'polypeptide(L)'
;MSKPKFIAPENYQTKSQRYDELLAEGIELIQKFSGNQWTDYNFHDPGITFLEQICFAITDLGYKSNFPVEDILFIGQDKFDLEKHNLLFPPHTILPSNPITSNDLRKLI
;
A
#
# COMPACT_ATOMS: atom_id res chain seq x y z
N MET A 1 -12.49 -26.70 -31.40
CA MET A 1 -11.57 -26.66 -30.24
C MET A 1 -11.72 -25.31 -29.56
N SER A 2 -12.08 -25.30 -28.27
CA SER A 2 -12.17 -24.08 -27.45
C SER A 2 -10.75 -23.57 -27.16
N LYS A 3 -10.48 -22.28 -27.39
CA LYS A 3 -9.19 -21.68 -27.02
C LYS A 3 -9.08 -21.59 -25.49
N PRO A 4 -7.90 -21.87 -24.89
CA PRO A 4 -7.72 -21.72 -23.45
C PRO A 4 -7.94 -20.26 -23.05
N LYS A 5 -8.75 -20.06 -22.01
CA LYS A 5 -8.94 -18.75 -21.37
C LYS A 5 -7.88 -18.60 -20.29
N PHE A 6 -7.11 -17.52 -20.36
CA PHE A 6 -6.17 -17.13 -19.31
C PHE A 6 -6.77 -15.96 -18.54
N ILE A 7 -6.48 -15.92 -17.24
CA ILE A 7 -6.66 -14.70 -16.44
C ILE A 7 -5.41 -13.87 -16.72
N ALA A 8 -5.58 -12.67 -17.27
CA ALA A 8 -4.46 -11.75 -17.42
C ALA A 8 -3.97 -11.38 -16.01
N PRO A 9 -2.65 -11.42 -15.73
CA PRO A 9 -2.15 -10.97 -14.45
C PRO A 9 -2.55 -9.50 -14.25
N GLU A 10 -3.01 -9.17 -13.04
CA GLU A 10 -3.20 -7.78 -12.67
C GLU A 10 -1.87 -7.02 -12.78
N ASN A 11 -1.94 -5.72 -13.06
CA ASN A 11 -0.74 -4.91 -13.22
C ASN A 11 -0.15 -4.61 -11.83
N TYR A 12 0.69 -5.52 -11.31
CA TYR A 12 1.42 -5.36 -10.05
C TYR A 12 2.52 -4.31 -10.22
N GLN A 13 2.16 -3.03 -10.06
CA GLN A 13 3.03 -1.90 -10.39
C GLN A 13 4.24 -1.79 -9.46
N THR A 14 4.10 -2.14 -8.19
CA THR A 14 5.16 -1.97 -7.19
C THR A 14 5.97 -3.25 -6.99
N LYS A 15 7.27 -3.10 -6.71
CA LYS A 15 8.15 -4.22 -6.35
C LYS A 15 7.65 -4.98 -5.13
N SER A 16 7.01 -4.29 -4.20
CA SER A 16 6.39 -4.88 -3.01
C SER A 16 5.29 -5.89 -3.32
N GLN A 17 4.77 -5.97 -4.56
CA GLN A 17 3.77 -6.96 -4.98
C GLN A 17 4.37 -8.09 -5.81
N ARG A 18 5.69 -8.07 -6.07
CA ARG A 18 6.37 -9.02 -6.95
C ARG A 18 7.36 -9.84 -6.12
N TYR A 19 6.87 -10.98 -5.64
CA TYR A 19 7.60 -11.89 -4.76
C TYR A 19 9.02 -12.22 -5.27
N ASP A 20 9.14 -12.62 -6.54
CA ASP A 20 10.43 -13.04 -7.11
C ASP A 20 11.47 -11.90 -7.10
N GLU A 21 11.02 -10.66 -7.31
CA GLU A 21 11.89 -9.48 -7.25
C GLU A 21 12.32 -9.14 -5.82
N LEU A 22 11.44 -9.36 -4.84
CA LEU A 22 11.76 -9.20 -3.41
C LEU A 22 12.75 -10.26 -2.95
N LEU A 23 12.58 -11.52 -3.38
CA LEU A 23 13.49 -12.60 -3.04
C LEU A 23 14.89 -12.37 -3.63
N ALA A 24 14.95 -11.98 -4.90
CA ALA A 24 16.21 -11.65 -5.57
C ALA A 24 16.94 -10.49 -4.85
N GLU A 25 16.22 -9.42 -4.49
CA GLU A 25 16.78 -8.31 -3.73
C GLU A 25 17.24 -8.74 -2.34
N GLY A 26 16.45 -9.56 -1.64
CA GLY A 26 16.81 -10.08 -0.33
C GLY A 26 18.11 -10.88 -0.35
N ILE A 27 18.28 -11.76 -1.35
CA ILE A 27 19.51 -12.53 -1.54
C ILE A 27 20.69 -11.60 -1.84
N GLU A 28 20.51 -10.59 -2.71
CA GLU A 28 21.55 -9.61 -3.01
C GLU A 28 22.01 -8.86 -1.75
N LEU A 29 21.06 -8.45 -0.90
CA LEU A 29 21.35 -7.78 0.36
C LEU A 29 22.09 -8.70 1.34
N ILE A 30 21.67 -9.96 1.49
CA ILE A 30 22.36 -10.93 2.34
C ILE A 30 23.80 -11.17 1.86
N GLN A 31 24.00 -11.34 0.55
CA GLN A 31 25.34 -11.50 -0.04
C GLN A 31 26.22 -10.28 0.26
N LYS A 32 25.68 -9.08 0.05
CA LYS A 32 26.39 -7.82 0.28
C LYS A 32 26.83 -7.62 1.72
N PHE A 33 25.97 -7.96 2.68
CA PHE A 33 26.20 -7.65 4.10
C PHE A 33 26.75 -8.82 4.91
N SER A 34 26.59 -10.06 4.46
CA SER A 34 26.94 -11.26 5.22
C SER A 34 27.74 -12.31 4.43
N GLY A 35 28.09 -12.04 3.16
CA GLY A 35 28.77 -13.00 2.28
C GLY A 35 30.14 -13.49 2.73
N ASN A 36 30.79 -12.81 3.69
CA ASN A 36 32.05 -13.28 4.28
C ASN A 36 31.85 -14.41 5.31
N GLN A 37 30.65 -14.60 5.84
CA GLN A 37 30.33 -15.54 6.91
C GLN A 37 29.27 -16.57 6.47
N TRP A 38 28.23 -16.10 5.79
CA TRP A 38 27.13 -16.91 5.30
C TRP A 38 27.22 -16.97 3.78
N THR A 39 27.58 -18.13 3.22
CA THR A 39 27.88 -18.31 1.79
C THR A 39 26.93 -19.26 1.07
N ASP A 40 26.08 -19.98 1.81
CA ASP A 40 25.06 -20.87 1.24
C ASP A 40 23.72 -20.13 1.14
N TYR A 41 23.20 -19.97 -0.06
CA TYR A 41 21.93 -19.28 -0.33
C TYR A 41 20.92 -20.19 -1.04
N ASN A 42 21.06 -21.51 -0.87
CA ASN A 42 20.15 -22.47 -1.48
C ASN A 42 18.88 -22.67 -0.63
N PHE A 43 17.83 -23.20 -1.26
CA PHE A 43 16.50 -23.42 -0.65
C PHE A 43 16.47 -24.29 0.62
N HIS A 44 17.53 -25.07 0.89
CA HIS A 44 17.60 -25.92 2.07
C HIS A 44 18.13 -25.16 3.30
N ASP A 45 18.72 -23.98 3.11
CA ASP A 45 19.20 -23.13 4.18
C ASP A 45 17.99 -22.52 4.94
N PRO A 46 17.85 -22.75 6.26
CA PRO A 46 16.73 -22.20 7.03
C PRO A 46 16.64 -20.67 7.01
N GLY A 47 17.77 -19.96 6.92
CA GLY A 47 17.81 -18.51 6.78
C GLY A 47 17.20 -18.04 5.46
N ILE A 48 17.39 -18.79 4.37
CA ILE A 48 16.71 -18.52 3.10
C ILE A 48 15.21 -18.80 3.22
N THR A 49 14.81 -19.87 3.90
CA THR A 49 13.37 -20.13 4.13
C THR A 49 12.70 -19.01 4.95
N PHE A 50 13.42 -18.39 5.89
CA PHE A 50 12.92 -17.20 6.58
C PHE A 50 12.79 -15.99 5.65
N LEU A 51 13.77 -15.77 4.77
CA LEU A 51 13.69 -14.71 3.76
C LEU A 51 12.45 -14.89 2.87
N GLU A 52 12.18 -16.13 2.41
CA GLU A 52 11.00 -16.43 1.61
C GLU A 52 9.69 -16.06 2.34
N GLN A 53 9.58 -16.38 3.63
CA GLN A 53 8.40 -16.00 4.42
C GLN A 53 8.26 -14.48 4.58
N ILE A 54 9.38 -13.76 4.74
CA ILE A 54 9.38 -12.29 4.80
C ILE A 54 8.94 -11.71 3.46
N CYS A 55 9.48 -12.19 2.33
CA CYS A 55 9.08 -11.76 0.99
C CYS A 55 7.60 -12.01 0.74
N PHE A 56 7.07 -13.16 1.19
CA PHE A 56 5.64 -13.46 1.10
C PHE A 56 4.79 -12.48 1.93
N ALA A 57 5.18 -12.22 3.18
CA ALA A 57 4.49 -11.27 4.05
C ALA A 57 4.49 -9.84 3.47
N ILE A 58 5.61 -9.40 2.89
CA ILE A 58 5.70 -8.10 2.19
C ILE A 58 4.81 -8.09 0.95
N THR A 59 4.75 -9.19 0.20
CA THR A 59 3.87 -9.33 -0.97
C THR A 59 2.40 -9.18 -0.60
N ASP A 60 1.96 -9.87 0.46
CA ASP A 60 0.60 -9.75 1.00
C ASP A 60 0.29 -8.33 1.50
N LEU A 61 1.26 -7.68 2.17
CA LEU A 61 1.12 -6.29 2.59
C LEU A 61 1.07 -5.32 1.41
N GLY A 62 1.90 -5.53 0.38
CA GLY A 62 1.93 -4.73 -0.83
C GLY A 62 0.65 -4.84 -1.63
N TYR A 63 0.00 -6.01 -1.60
CA TYR A 63 -1.33 -6.22 -2.16
C TYR A 63 -2.39 -5.45 -1.37
N LYS A 64 -2.46 -5.65 -0.05
CA LYS A 64 -3.47 -5.01 0.82
C LYS A 64 -3.37 -3.48 0.85
N SER A 65 -2.16 -2.93 0.78
CA SER A 65 -1.94 -1.48 0.77
C SER A 65 -2.25 -0.80 -0.56
N ASN A 66 -2.53 -1.58 -1.62
CA ASN A 66 -2.84 -1.07 -2.96
C ASN A 66 -4.35 -1.03 -3.25
N PHE A 67 -5.19 -1.30 -2.25
CA PHE A 67 -6.62 -1.05 -2.38
C PHE A 67 -6.92 0.46 -2.47
N PRO A 68 -8.07 0.84 -3.07
CA PRO A 68 -8.54 2.21 -3.04
C PRO A 68 -8.46 2.80 -1.63
N VAL A 69 -8.03 4.06 -1.52
CA VAL A 69 -7.84 4.69 -0.21
C VAL A 69 -9.15 4.76 0.57
N GLU A 70 -10.27 4.89 -0.12
CA GLU A 70 -11.61 4.85 0.44
C GLU A 70 -11.87 3.51 1.12
N ASP A 71 -11.54 2.40 0.46
CA ASP A 71 -11.72 1.06 1.00
C ASP A 71 -10.84 0.85 2.24
N ILE A 72 -9.62 1.40 2.26
CA ILE A 72 -8.70 1.35 3.40
C ILE A 72 -9.22 2.18 4.58
N LEU A 73 -9.76 3.37 4.32
CA LEU A 73 -10.25 4.29 5.35
C LEU A 73 -11.60 3.86 5.94
N PHE A 74 -12.44 3.19 5.16
CA PHE A 74 -13.81 2.81 5.54
C PHE A 74 -14.00 1.31 5.83
N ILE A 75 -12.91 0.57 6.09
CA ILE A 75 -12.96 -0.87 6.38
C ILE A 75 -14.03 -1.18 7.45
N GLY A 76 -15.00 -2.01 7.09
CA GLY A 76 -16.01 -2.52 8.01
C GLY A 76 -17.07 -1.51 8.45
N GLN A 77 -17.20 -0.36 7.77
CA GLN A 77 -18.21 0.66 8.08
C GLN A 77 -18.99 1.10 6.85
N ASP A 78 -20.28 0.75 6.80
CA ASP A 78 -21.17 1.13 5.68
C ASP A 78 -21.62 2.60 5.74
N LYS A 79 -21.57 3.24 6.92
CA LYS A 79 -22.02 4.62 7.16
C LYS A 79 -21.07 5.32 8.12
N PHE A 80 -19.98 5.84 7.58
CA PHE A 80 -18.99 6.60 8.34
C PHE A 80 -19.27 8.10 8.26
N ASP A 81 -19.44 8.75 9.41
CA ASP A 81 -19.55 10.21 9.49
C ASP A 81 -18.14 10.82 9.58
N LEU A 82 -17.64 11.32 8.44
CA LEU A 82 -16.30 11.87 8.30
C LEU A 82 -16.01 13.03 9.27
N GLU A 83 -16.99 13.89 9.50
CA GLU A 83 -16.86 15.08 10.33
C GLU A 83 -16.86 14.72 11.81
N LYS A 84 -17.81 13.87 12.23
CA LYS A 84 -17.93 13.44 13.63
C LYS A 84 -16.68 12.69 14.09
N HIS A 85 -16.05 11.95 13.20
CA HIS A 85 -14.85 11.19 13.49
C HIS A 85 -13.54 11.92 13.14
N ASN A 86 -13.63 13.21 12.78
CA ASN A 86 -12.48 14.09 12.53
C ASN A 86 -11.48 13.53 11.50
N LEU A 87 -11.99 12.77 10.52
CA LEU A 87 -11.16 12.11 9.52
C LEU A 87 -10.89 13.05 8.35
N LEU A 88 -11.94 13.71 7.84
CA LEU A 88 -11.88 14.72 6.78
C LEU A 88 -12.92 15.81 7.05
N PHE A 89 -12.55 17.07 6.84
CA PHE A 89 -13.48 18.20 6.87
C PHE A 89 -14.02 18.50 5.48
N PRO A 90 -15.31 18.79 5.31
CA PRO A 90 -15.82 19.20 4.02
C PRO A 90 -15.29 20.60 3.65
N PRO A 91 -15.18 20.90 2.35
CA PRO A 91 -14.69 22.19 1.87
C PRO A 91 -15.44 23.40 2.46
N HIS A 92 -16.75 23.31 2.62
CA HIS A 92 -17.56 24.43 3.13
C HIS A 92 -17.35 24.74 4.62
N THR A 93 -16.73 23.83 5.37
CA THR A 93 -16.40 24.05 6.79
C THR A 93 -14.99 24.61 6.95
N ILE A 94 -14.03 24.18 6.12
CA ILE A 94 -12.61 24.53 6.29
C ILE A 94 -12.11 25.66 5.37
N LEU A 95 -12.73 25.84 4.20
CA LEU A 95 -12.27 26.84 3.21
C LEU A 95 -12.75 28.28 3.48
N PRO A 96 -13.93 28.55 4.08
CA PRO A 96 -14.33 29.92 4.34
C PRO A 96 -13.39 30.62 5.33
N SER A 97 -12.98 31.85 4.99
CA SER A 97 -12.29 32.75 5.91
C SER A 97 -13.27 33.70 6.59
N ASN A 98 -12.81 34.36 7.66
CA ASN A 98 -13.59 35.44 8.28
C ASN A 98 -13.88 36.55 7.25
N PRO A 99 -15.11 37.10 7.22
CA PRO A 99 -15.48 38.15 6.29
C PRO A 99 -14.84 39.48 6.72
N ILE A 100 -13.91 39.97 5.92
CA ILE A 100 -13.17 41.21 6.21
C ILE A 100 -13.37 42.30 5.15
N THR A 101 -13.94 41.97 3.98
CA THR A 101 -14.25 42.97 2.94
C THR A 101 -15.73 43.33 2.91
N SER A 102 -16.05 44.49 2.33
CA SER A 102 -17.45 44.90 2.11
C SER A 102 -18.22 43.92 1.23
N ASN A 103 -17.55 43.25 0.28
CA ASN A 103 -18.15 42.20 -0.53
C ASN A 103 -18.47 40.95 0.31
N ASP A 104 -17.62 40.58 1.26
CA ASP A 104 -17.84 39.41 2.11
C ASP A 104 -18.97 39.64 3.09
N LEU A 105 -19.02 40.82 3.72
CA LEU A 105 -20.12 41.21 4.62
C LEU A 105 -21.47 41.25 3.88
N ARG A 106 -21.49 41.66 2.60
CA ARG A 106 -22.72 41.61 1.78
C ARG A 106 -23.20 40.19 1.49
N LYS A 107 -22.34 39.17 1.54
CA LYS A 107 -22.75 37.76 1.33
C LYS A 107 -23.40 37.15 2.58
N LEU A 108 -23.30 37.80 3.74
CA LEU A 108 -23.90 37.34 5.00
C LEU A 108 -25.35 37.81 5.22
N ILE A 109 -25.79 38.84 4.49
CA ILE A 109 -27.10 39.50 4.61
C ILE A 109 -27.97 39.06 3.43
#